data_AF-A0A537JLP7-F1
#
_entry.id   AF-A0A537JLP7-F1
#
_cell.length_a   1.000
_cell.length_b   1.000
_cell.length_c   1.000
_cell.angle_alpha   90.00
_cell.angle_beta   90.00
_cell.angle_gamma   90.00
#
_symmetry.space_group_name_H-M   'P 1'
#
loop_
_entity.id
_entity.type
_entity.pdbx_description
1 polymer ?
#
loop_
_entity_poly.entity_id
_entity_poly.type
_entity_poly.pdbx_seq_one_letter_code
_entity_poly.pdbx_strand_id
1 'polypeptide(L)'
;MGRGVSAEEPPEGTREPAGGAAHGGDASGAPGSGESWEGRLDAPPDVWAVFLQARTRDPHIHVGDVHAPDAEMALLVAKENYTRRDPCVNLWVVRAGEIHATTEGAA
;
A
#
# COMPACT_ATOMS: atom_id res chain seq x y z
N MET A 1 -50.75 -23.57 13.50
CA MET A 1 -49.53 -23.87 14.28
C MET A 1 -49.74 -25.22 14.93
N GLY A 2 -48.79 -26.16 14.78
CA GLY A 2 -48.85 -27.48 15.43
C GLY A 2 -48.42 -28.60 14.48
N ARG A 3 -47.13 -28.92 14.51
CA ARG A 3 -46.42 -29.84 13.61
C ARG A 3 -46.78 -31.31 13.89
N GLY A 4 -46.86 -32.11 12.83
CA GLY A 4 -46.96 -33.57 12.91
C GLY A 4 -45.70 -34.19 13.52
N VAL A 5 -45.90 -35.21 14.34
CA VAL A 5 -44.87 -36.07 14.95
C VAL A 5 -44.60 -37.23 14.01
N SER A 6 -43.36 -37.36 13.53
CA SER A 6 -42.87 -38.56 12.84
C SER A 6 -42.15 -39.44 13.85
N ALA A 7 -42.49 -40.73 13.78
CA ALA A 7 -42.08 -41.80 14.68
C ALA A 7 -40.64 -42.30 14.43
N GLU A 8 -40.00 -42.64 15.56
CA GLU A 8 -39.24 -43.86 15.89
C GLU A 8 -38.21 -44.47 14.91
N GLU A 9 -36.96 -44.58 15.41
CA GLU A 9 -35.76 -45.23 14.84
C GLU A 9 -35.66 -46.76 15.19
N PRO A 10 -34.47 -47.43 15.09
CA PRO A 10 -33.81 -48.13 13.96
C PRO A 10 -33.68 -49.67 14.27
N PRO A 11 -32.76 -50.52 13.72
CA PRO A 11 -31.29 -50.44 13.95
C PRO A 11 -30.33 -51.04 12.87
N GLU A 12 -29.06 -50.64 13.04
CA GLU A 12 -27.76 -51.37 12.92
C GLU A 12 -27.35 -52.19 11.68
N GLY A 13 -26.08 -51.95 11.26
CA GLY A 13 -25.27 -52.99 10.62
C GLY A 13 -23.95 -52.56 9.95
N THR A 14 -22.89 -52.36 10.76
CA THR A 14 -21.48 -52.83 10.54
C THR A 14 -20.72 -52.33 9.28
N ARG A 15 -19.51 -51.72 9.36
CA ARG A 15 -18.26 -52.17 10.01
C ARG A 15 -17.19 -51.07 10.01
N GLU A 16 -16.38 -51.03 11.07
CA GLU A 16 -15.10 -50.32 11.18
C GLU A 16 -14.07 -50.79 10.12
N PRO A 17 -13.03 -49.96 9.85
CA PRO A 17 -11.71 -50.43 10.29
C PRO A 17 -10.96 -49.42 11.17
N ALA A 18 -10.37 -49.98 12.22
CA ALA A 18 -9.39 -49.36 13.09
C ALA A 18 -8.00 -49.27 12.43
N GLY A 19 -7.25 -48.24 12.81
CA GLY A 19 -5.80 -48.29 12.94
C GLY A 19 -4.98 -47.44 11.96
N GLY A 20 -4.38 -46.36 12.47
CA GLY A 20 -3.31 -45.64 11.79
C GLY A 20 -2.79 -44.47 12.62
N ALA A 21 -1.63 -44.64 13.23
CA ALA A 21 -1.06 -43.81 14.29
C ALA A 21 -0.68 -42.37 13.90
N ALA A 22 -0.67 -41.53 14.93
CA ALA A 22 -0.21 -40.15 14.98
C ALA A 22 1.25 -39.96 14.53
N HIS A 23 1.54 -38.82 13.89
CA HIS A 23 2.74 -37.99 14.06
C HIS A 23 2.23 -36.54 13.97
N GLY A 24 2.40 -35.72 15.01
CA GLY A 24 3.67 -35.07 15.30
C GLY A 24 3.54 -33.64 14.78
N GLY A 25 3.32 -32.69 15.68
CA GLY A 25 2.83 -31.36 15.34
C GLY A 25 3.86 -30.42 14.73
N ASP A 26 3.36 -29.25 14.38
CA ASP A 26 4.12 -28.02 14.34
C ASP A 26 3.31 -26.92 15.06
N ALA A 27 3.84 -26.51 16.20
CA ALA A 27 3.56 -25.18 16.69
C ALA A 27 4.29 -24.20 15.75
N SER A 28 3.55 -23.62 14.82
CA SER A 28 3.89 -22.31 14.28
C SER A 28 2.65 -21.46 14.39
N GLY A 29 2.58 -20.71 15.50
CA GLY A 29 1.58 -19.66 15.65
C GLY A 29 1.77 -18.66 14.52
N ALA A 30 0.93 -18.77 13.50
CA ALA A 30 0.79 -17.72 12.50
C ALA A 30 0.38 -16.44 13.24
N PRO A 31 1.14 -15.33 13.14
CA PRO A 31 0.60 -14.05 13.58
C PRO A 31 -0.67 -13.76 12.77
N GLY A 32 -1.72 -13.43 13.51
CA GLY A 32 -3.10 -13.42 13.06
C GLY A 32 -3.38 -12.47 11.90
N SER A 33 -4.39 -12.89 11.12
CA SER A 33 -5.55 -12.08 10.75
C SER A 33 -5.29 -10.62 10.32
N GLY A 34 -5.29 -10.42 9.01
CA GLY A 34 -6.25 -9.49 8.41
C GLY A 34 -5.90 -8.01 8.37
N GLU A 35 -4.65 -7.66 8.11
CA GLU A 35 -4.39 -6.37 7.45
C GLU A 35 -4.59 -6.55 5.93
N SER A 36 -5.70 -6.01 5.43
CA SER A 36 -6.02 -5.95 4.00
C SER A 36 -4.91 -5.19 3.28
N TRP A 37 -4.03 -5.90 2.61
CA TRP A 37 -2.96 -5.31 1.84
C TRP A 37 -3.50 -4.55 0.62
N GLU A 38 -4.70 -4.91 0.15
CA GLU A 38 -5.43 -4.18 -0.88
C GLU A 38 -5.67 -2.71 -0.52
N GLY A 39 -6.05 -2.40 0.72
CA GLY A 39 -6.33 -1.02 1.14
C GLY A 39 -5.11 -0.08 1.10
N ARG A 40 -3.88 -0.63 1.04
CA ARG A 40 -2.66 0.16 0.87
C ARG A 40 -2.39 0.52 -0.58
N LEU A 41 -2.89 -0.27 -1.53
CA LEU A 41 -2.73 -0.03 -2.97
C LEU A 41 -3.78 0.94 -3.53
N ASP A 42 -4.91 1.09 -2.82
CA ASP A 42 -6.04 1.94 -3.23
C ASP A 42 -5.90 3.41 -2.80
N ALA A 43 -4.92 3.74 -1.93
CA ALA A 43 -4.68 5.12 -1.55
C ALA A 43 -4.13 5.89 -2.77
N PRO A 44 -4.68 7.08 -3.11
CA PRO A 44 -4.15 7.87 -4.20
C PRO A 44 -2.68 8.21 -3.89
N PRO A 45 -1.77 8.06 -4.88
CA PRO A 45 -0.34 8.31 -4.67
C PRO A 45 -0.09 9.73 -4.16
N ASP A 46 0.83 9.85 -3.19
CA ASP A 46 1.26 11.13 -2.61
C ASP A 46 1.66 12.12 -3.71
N VAL A 47 1.39 13.41 -3.48
CA VAL A 47 1.84 14.51 -4.35
C VAL A 47 3.20 14.99 -3.89
N TRP A 48 4.11 15.19 -4.84
CA TRP A 48 5.47 15.66 -4.63
C TRP A 48 5.73 16.90 -5.48
N ALA A 49 6.12 18.00 -4.85
CA ALA A 49 6.60 19.19 -5.56
C ALA A 49 8.04 18.96 -6.02
N VAL A 50 8.33 19.36 -7.26
CA VAL A 50 9.61 19.15 -7.93
C VAL A 50 10.34 20.48 -8.08
N PHE A 51 11.59 20.52 -7.66
CA PHE A 51 12.45 21.68 -7.82
C PHE A 51 13.71 21.34 -8.61
N LEU A 52 13.97 22.08 -9.68
CA LEU A 52 15.08 21.85 -10.61
C LEU A 52 16.16 22.91 -10.45
N GLN A 53 17.42 22.49 -10.47
CA GLN A 53 18.58 23.37 -10.56
C GLN A 53 19.21 23.23 -11.95
N ALA A 54 19.20 24.33 -12.73
CA ALA A 54 19.67 24.30 -14.11
C ALA A 54 21.20 24.29 -14.24
N ARG A 55 21.90 24.99 -13.34
CA ARG A 55 23.38 25.09 -13.32
C ARG A 55 23.90 25.09 -11.89
N THR A 56 25.17 24.72 -11.72
CA THR A 56 25.82 24.76 -10.41
C THR A 56 25.74 26.15 -9.82
N ARG A 57 25.28 26.26 -8.56
CA ARG A 57 25.04 27.50 -7.79
C ARG A 57 23.77 28.29 -8.14
N ASP A 58 22.99 27.89 -9.14
CA ASP A 58 21.65 28.46 -9.31
C ASP A 58 20.73 27.96 -8.19
N PRO A 59 19.68 28.71 -7.80
CA PRO A 59 18.67 28.20 -6.89
C PRO A 59 17.88 27.04 -7.52
N HIS A 60 17.31 26.18 -6.69
CA HIS A 60 16.31 25.21 -7.15
C HIS A 60 14.98 25.95 -7.36
N ILE A 61 14.41 25.82 -8.55
CA ILE A 61 13.15 26.47 -8.94
C ILE A 61 12.05 25.42 -9.02
N HIS A 62 10.88 25.71 -8.46
CA HIS A 62 9.71 24.84 -8.59
C HIS A 62 9.29 24.74 -10.06
N VAL A 63 9.18 23.52 -10.59
CA VAL A 63 8.82 23.26 -11.99
C VAL A 63 7.47 22.54 -12.15
N GLY A 64 6.90 22.04 -11.05
CA GLY A 64 5.60 21.37 -11.03
C GLY A 64 5.57 20.20 -10.06
N ASP A 65 4.48 19.44 -10.12
CA ASP A 65 4.18 18.38 -9.18
C ASP A 65 4.10 17.01 -9.89
N VAL A 66 4.42 15.94 -9.15
CA VAL A 66 4.27 14.55 -9.60
C VAL A 66 3.57 13.71 -8.54
N HIS A 67 2.89 12.66 -8.99
CA HIS A 67 2.34 11.64 -8.12
C HIS A 67 3.28 10.45 -8.02
N ALA A 68 3.60 10.03 -6.81
CA ALA A 68 4.45 8.87 -6.59
C ALA A 68 4.23 8.27 -5.18
N PRO A 69 4.39 6.95 -5.01
CA PRO A 69 4.25 6.30 -3.70
C PRO A 69 5.36 6.68 -2.71
N ASP A 70 6.54 7.07 -3.20
CA ASP A 70 7.72 7.40 -2.40
C ASP A 70 8.67 8.37 -3.14
N ALA A 71 9.72 8.81 -2.45
CA ALA A 71 10.67 9.79 -2.96
C ALA A 71 11.52 9.27 -4.14
N GLU A 72 11.87 7.99 -4.15
CA GLU A 72 12.70 7.41 -5.22
C GLU A 72 11.90 7.36 -6.53
N MET A 73 10.64 6.93 -6.46
CA MET A 73 9.75 7.01 -7.62
C MET A 73 9.43 8.45 -8.02
N ALA A 74 9.26 9.37 -7.07
CA ALA A 74 9.06 10.78 -7.38
C ALA A 74 10.23 11.33 -8.20
N LEU A 75 11.48 11.02 -7.82
CA LEU A 75 12.67 11.43 -8.58
C LEU A 75 12.70 10.83 -9.99
N LEU A 76 12.30 9.57 -10.15
CA LEU A 76 12.28 8.92 -11.48
C LEU A 76 11.26 9.61 -12.39
N VAL A 77 10.02 9.79 -11.94
CA VAL A 77 8.97 10.46 -12.71
C VAL A 77 9.35 11.91 -13.02
N ALA A 78 9.92 12.60 -12.05
CA ALA A 78 10.33 13.99 -12.22
C ALA A 78 11.47 14.16 -13.23
N LYS A 79 12.45 13.24 -13.27
CA LYS A 79 13.49 13.22 -14.31
C LYS A 79 12.87 13.05 -15.71
N GLU A 80 11.99 12.07 -15.86
CA GLU A 80 11.33 11.80 -17.15
C GLU A 80 10.47 12.98 -17.63
N ASN A 81 9.82 13.70 -16.72
CA ASN A 81 8.95 14.81 -17.09
C ASN A 81 9.69 16.13 -17.32
N TYR A 82 10.71 16.44 -16.50
CA TYR A 82 11.29 17.79 -16.43
C TYR A 82 12.73 17.92 -16.91
N THR A 83 13.48 16.82 -17.13
CA THR A 83 14.91 16.90 -17.47
C THR A 83 15.26 16.42 -18.89
N ARG A 84 14.26 16.22 -19.76
CA ARG A 84 14.49 15.67 -21.10
C ARG A 84 15.12 16.66 -22.09
N ARG A 85 14.86 17.95 -21.93
CA ARG A 85 15.31 18.99 -22.87
C ARG A 85 16.05 20.13 -22.19
N ASP A 86 15.72 20.38 -20.93
CA ASP A 86 16.30 21.47 -20.17
C ASP A 86 17.57 21.03 -19.44
N PRO A 87 18.59 21.89 -19.35
CA PRO A 87 19.76 21.65 -18.52
C PRO A 87 19.33 21.39 -17.07
N CYS A 88 19.81 20.30 -16.49
CA CYS A 88 19.53 19.93 -15.11
C CYS A 88 20.80 19.36 -14.47
N VAL A 89 21.29 20.03 -13.43
CA VAL A 89 22.43 19.54 -12.64
C VAL A 89 22.01 18.90 -11.33
N ASN A 90 20.82 19.25 -10.80
CA ASN A 90 20.28 18.68 -9.58
C ASN A 90 18.75 18.78 -9.55
N LEU A 91 18.12 17.87 -8.80
CA LEU A 91 16.67 17.79 -8.64
C LEU A 91 16.33 17.50 -7.18
N TRP A 92 15.40 18.27 -6.63
CA TRP A 92 14.78 17.99 -5.34
C TRP A 92 13.32 17.60 -5.55
N VAL A 93 12.86 16.67 -4.73
CA VAL A 93 11.44 16.35 -4.57
C VAL A 93 11.09 16.46 -3.10
N VAL A 94 9.94 17.06 -2.82
CA VAL A 94 9.44 17.24 -1.46
C VAL A 94 7.97 16.85 -1.45
N ARG A 95 7.53 16.06 -0.46
CA ARG A 95 6.10 15.80 -0.29
C ARG A 95 5.35 17.12 -0.17
N ALA A 96 4.30 17.31 -0.95
CA ALA A 96 3.57 18.58 -0.97
C ALA A 96 3.03 18.96 0.41
N GLY A 97 2.63 17.97 1.22
CA GLY A 97 2.16 18.19 2.59
C GLY A 97 3.23 18.69 3.58
N GLU A 98 4.52 18.58 3.25
CA GLU A 98 5.63 19.06 4.08
C GLU A 98 6.04 20.49 3.73
N ILE A 99 5.42 21.10 2.71
CA ILE A 99 5.69 22.49 2.30
C ILE A 99 4.77 23.41 3.09
N HIS A 100 5.36 24.20 4.00
CA HIS A 100 4.64 25.22 4.74
C HIS A 100 4.72 26.56 4.03
N ALA A 101 3.56 27.10 3.65
CA ALA A 101 3.43 28.44 3.09
C ALA A 101 2.87 29.40 4.15
N THR A 102 3.22 30.68 4.04
CA THR A 102 2.48 31.73 4.75
C THR A 102 1.07 31.83 4.16
N THR A 103 0.07 32.08 5.00
CA THR A 103 -1.27 32.40 4.54
C THR A 103 -1.28 33.81 3.97
N GLU A 104 -1.81 34.00 2.76
CA GLU A 104 -2.00 35.34 2.21
C GLU A 104 -3.03 36.09 3.07
N GLY A 105 -2.60 37.13 3.78
CA GLY A 105 -3.43 37.86 4.74
C GLY A 105 -2.66 38.74 5.73
N ALA A 106 -1.57 39.39 5.30
CA ALA A 106 -0.89 40.42 6.09
C ALA A 106 -0.37 41.52 5.15
N ALA A 107 -1.27 42.42 4.77
CA ALA A 107 -0.97 43.75 4.24
C ALA A 107 -1.78 44.77 5.05
#